data_AF-A0A6B3GF69-F1
#
_entry.id   AF-A0A6B3GF69-F1
#
_cell.length_a   1.000
_cell.length_b   1.000
_cell.length_c   1.000
_cell.angle_alpha   90.00
_cell.angle_beta   90.00
_cell.angle_gamma   90.00
#
_symmetry.space_group_name_H-M   'P 1'
#
loop_
_entity.id
_entity.type
_entity.pdbx_description
1 polymer ?
#
loop_
_entity_poly.entity_id
_entity_poly.type
_entity_poly.pdbx_seq_one_letter_code
_entity_poly.pdbx_strand_id
1 'polypeptide(L)'
;AGIVTAVAPAVPTARLHAGSVPAPALPSSEWAQTAVIEPGQYAVAQKVSTAAGDAALSQLLTVSGVSLAVYSALSVALAWWMAGRVLRPVGVITARARRLSGSNLHERIALKAPPGELKELADTFDGMLDRIQQLVAARQRFAANAAHELRTPLAVQRAAAEIGLADDPPPEKVAWIR
;
A
#
# COMPACT_ATOMS: atom_id res chain seq x y z
N ALA A 1 -18.74 -20.49 -60.71
CA ALA A 1 -17.44 -21.14 -60.93
C ALA A 1 -16.36 -20.10 -60.74
N GLY A 2 -15.66 -20.11 -59.60
CA GLY A 2 -14.60 -19.16 -59.28
C GLY A 2 -13.24 -19.84 -59.39
N ILE A 3 -12.38 -19.36 -60.27
CA ILE A 3 -11.01 -19.86 -60.45
C ILE A 3 -10.11 -19.09 -59.47
N VAL A 4 -9.38 -19.80 -58.61
CA VAL A 4 -8.38 -19.22 -57.70
C VAL A 4 -7.02 -19.26 -58.41
N THR A 5 -6.47 -18.09 -58.73
CA THR A 5 -5.15 -17.91 -59.35
C THR A 5 -4.07 -17.87 -58.28
N ALA A 6 -3.10 -18.79 -58.34
CA ALA A 6 -1.90 -18.75 -57.50
C ALA A 6 -0.82 -17.85 -58.16
N VAL A 7 -0.25 -16.94 -57.38
CA VAL A 7 0.85 -16.04 -57.77
C VAL A 7 2.19 -16.73 -57.47
N ALA A 8 3.09 -16.79 -58.46
CA ALA A 8 4.47 -17.26 -58.32
C ALA A 8 5.46 -16.10 -58.11
N PRO A 9 6.52 -16.23 -57.30
CA PRO A 9 7.47 -15.15 -57.07
C PRO A 9 8.47 -14.99 -58.23
N ALA A 10 8.78 -13.74 -58.56
CA ALA A 10 9.70 -13.35 -59.62
C ALA A 10 11.17 -13.60 -59.23
N VAL A 11 11.94 -14.20 -60.14
CA VAL A 11 13.40 -14.40 -60.03
C VAL A 11 14.10 -13.39 -60.96
N PRO A 12 15.20 -12.73 -60.55
CA PRO A 12 15.73 -11.56 -61.24
C PRO A 12 16.48 -11.89 -62.54
N THR A 13 16.39 -10.96 -63.47
CA THR A 13 16.95 -10.99 -64.83
C THR A 13 18.46 -10.73 -64.88
N ALA A 14 19.24 -11.70 -65.36
CA ALA A 14 20.60 -11.47 -65.87
C ALA A 14 20.61 -11.60 -67.39
N ARG A 15 21.17 -10.60 -68.08
CA ARG A 15 21.13 -10.43 -69.54
C ARG A 15 22.44 -10.95 -70.17
N LEU A 16 22.32 -11.55 -71.37
CA LEU A 16 23.30 -11.68 -72.48
C LEU A 16 23.97 -13.07 -72.70
N HIS A 17 23.61 -13.75 -73.80
CA HIS A 17 24.43 -13.94 -75.02
C HIS A 17 23.58 -14.58 -76.12
N ALA A 18 23.63 -14.03 -77.34
CA ALA A 18 22.88 -14.51 -78.51
C ALA A 18 23.54 -15.77 -79.11
N GLY A 19 23.39 -16.91 -78.44
CA GLY A 19 23.48 -18.22 -79.07
C GLY A 19 22.07 -18.76 -79.27
N SER A 20 21.79 -19.41 -80.40
CA SER A 20 20.55 -20.15 -80.61
C SER A 20 20.47 -21.30 -79.59
N VAL A 21 19.94 -21.01 -78.39
CA VAL A 21 19.64 -22.01 -77.38
C VAL A 21 18.48 -22.85 -77.95
N PRO A 22 18.65 -24.16 -78.19
CA PRO A 22 17.51 -25.00 -78.53
C PRO A 22 16.48 -24.84 -77.42
N ALA A 23 15.25 -24.44 -77.78
CA ALA A 23 14.18 -24.30 -76.81
C ALA A 23 14.14 -25.56 -75.94
N PRO A 24 14.19 -25.47 -74.60
CA PRO A 24 14.10 -26.65 -73.76
C PRO A 24 12.80 -27.34 -74.14
N ALA A 25 12.90 -28.60 -74.59
CA ALA A 25 11.73 -29.40 -74.88
C ALA A 25 10.86 -29.37 -73.63
N LEU A 26 9.75 -28.62 -73.69
CA LEU A 26 8.77 -28.62 -72.62
C LEU A 26 8.41 -30.10 -72.42
N PRO A 27 8.50 -30.64 -71.20
CA PRO A 27 8.16 -32.04 -70.99
C PRO A 27 6.74 -32.21 -71.48
N SER A 28 6.53 -33.16 -72.38
CA SER A 28 5.27 -33.42 -73.05
C SER A 28 4.20 -33.79 -72.01
N SER A 29 3.45 -32.80 -71.55
CA SER A 29 2.19 -32.89 -70.79
C SER A 29 2.13 -33.75 -69.51
N GLU A 30 3.19 -34.44 -69.08
CA GLU A 30 3.13 -35.29 -67.88
C GLU A 30 3.02 -34.50 -66.58
N TRP A 31 3.68 -33.35 -66.49
CA TRP A 31 3.58 -32.43 -65.35
C TRP A 31 2.36 -31.49 -65.43
N ALA A 32 1.67 -31.48 -66.57
CA ALA A 32 0.39 -30.80 -66.78
C ALA A 32 -0.80 -31.74 -66.55
N GLN A 33 -0.58 -32.91 -65.94
CA GLN A 33 -1.65 -33.63 -65.27
C GLN A 33 -2.06 -32.76 -64.08
N THR A 34 -3.07 -31.90 -64.27
CA THR A 34 -3.86 -31.39 -63.15
C THR A 34 -4.30 -32.61 -62.38
N ALA A 35 -3.65 -32.87 -61.24
CA ALA A 35 -4.11 -33.86 -60.30
C ALA A 35 -5.56 -33.49 -60.00
N VAL A 36 -6.49 -34.22 -60.61
CA VAL A 36 -7.92 -34.09 -60.32
C VAL A 36 -8.07 -34.69 -58.93
N ILE A 37 -7.77 -33.88 -57.92
CA ILE A 37 -8.06 -34.22 -56.53
C ILE A 37 -9.57 -34.40 -56.50
N GLU A 38 -10.04 -35.56 -56.06
CA GLU A 38 -11.47 -35.82 -55.96
C GLU A 38 -12.13 -34.77 -55.03
N PRO A 39 -13.37 -34.34 -55.30
CA PRO A 39 -14.10 -33.40 -54.44
C PRO A 39 -14.07 -33.79 -52.94
N GLY A 40 -14.02 -35.08 -52.64
CA GLY A 40 -13.91 -35.61 -51.28
C GLY A 40 -12.56 -35.37 -50.60
N GLN A 41 -11.45 -35.37 -51.35
CA GLN A 41 -10.11 -35.19 -50.78
C GLN A 41 -9.86 -33.74 -50.31
N TYR A 42 -10.43 -32.75 -51.01
CA TYR A 42 -10.44 -31.35 -50.54
C TYR A 42 -11.21 -31.16 -49.24
N ALA A 43 -12.36 -31.84 -49.10
CA ALA A 43 -13.19 -31.77 -47.91
C ALA A 43 -12.48 -32.39 -46.68
N VAL A 44 -11.68 -33.44 -46.87
CA VAL A 44 -10.87 -34.04 -45.80
C VAL A 44 -9.72 -33.11 -45.39
N ALA A 45 -8.97 -32.56 -46.35
CA ALA A 45 -7.88 -31.63 -46.06
C ALA A 45 -8.38 -30.36 -45.33
N GLN A 46 -9.53 -29.83 -45.73
CA GLN A 46 -10.15 -28.68 -45.08
C GLN A 46 -10.61 -29.01 -43.65
N LYS A 47 -11.26 -30.16 -43.42
CA LYS A 47 -11.70 -30.59 -42.07
C LYS A 47 -10.54 -30.80 -41.11
N VAL A 48 -9.43 -31.39 -41.58
CA VAL A 48 -8.23 -31.60 -40.75
C VAL A 48 -7.57 -30.27 -40.41
N SER A 49 -7.50 -29.34 -41.36
CA SER A 49 -6.96 -27.98 -41.13
C SER A 49 -7.81 -27.18 -40.13
N THR A 50 -9.14 -27.20 -40.26
CA THR A 50 -10.04 -26.51 -39.33
C THR A 50 -10.03 -27.15 -37.94
N ALA A 51 -10.04 -28.48 -37.86
CA ALA A 51 -9.98 -29.19 -36.58
C ALA A 51 -8.64 -28.96 -35.85
N ALA A 52 -7.52 -28.91 -36.61
CA ALA A 52 -6.22 -28.55 -36.05
C ALA A 52 -6.17 -27.09 -35.57
N GLY A 53 -6.81 -26.18 -36.30
CA GLY A 53 -6.95 -24.77 -35.90
C GLY A 53 -7.77 -24.58 -34.62
N ASP A 54 -8.92 -25.23 -34.52
CA ASP A 54 -9.80 -25.17 -33.35
C ASP A 54 -9.14 -25.78 -32.10
N ALA A 55 -8.42 -26.88 -32.27
CA ALA A 55 -7.62 -27.50 -31.21
C ALA A 55 -6.48 -26.57 -30.74
N ALA A 56 -5.77 -25.92 -31.67
CA ALA A 56 -4.73 -24.96 -31.33
C ALA A 56 -5.30 -23.72 -30.59
N LEU A 57 -6.43 -23.17 -31.06
CA LEU A 57 -7.08 -22.02 -30.42
C LEU A 57 -7.56 -22.37 -29.00
N SER A 58 -8.25 -23.50 -28.84
CA SER A 58 -8.74 -23.95 -27.52
C SER A 58 -7.59 -24.20 -26.54
N GLN A 59 -6.46 -24.75 -27.01
CA GLN A 59 -5.27 -24.92 -26.20
C GLN A 59 -4.65 -23.58 -25.78
N LEU A 60 -4.53 -22.62 -26.71
CA LEU A 60 -4.05 -21.27 -26.39
C LEU A 60 -4.97 -20.55 -25.39
N LEU A 61 -6.28 -20.62 -25.57
CA LEU A 61 -7.27 -20.05 -24.65
C LEU A 61 -7.19 -20.69 -23.26
N THR A 62 -7.01 -22.01 -23.20
CA THR A 62 -6.88 -22.73 -21.93
C THR A 62 -5.59 -22.35 -21.22
N VAL A 63 -4.45 -22.36 -21.93
CA VAL A 63 -3.14 -22.03 -21.34
C VAL A 63 -3.10 -20.57 -20.88
N SER A 64 -3.58 -19.63 -21.71
CA SER A 64 -3.62 -18.22 -21.35
C SER A 64 -4.62 -17.95 -20.21
N GLY A 65 -5.78 -18.59 -20.21
CA GLY A 65 -6.77 -18.49 -19.14
C GLY A 65 -6.25 -19.02 -17.80
N VAL A 66 -5.61 -20.20 -17.79
CA VAL A 66 -4.98 -20.76 -16.60
C VAL A 66 -3.84 -19.87 -16.12
N SER A 67 -2.99 -19.38 -17.02
CA SER A 67 -1.90 -18.48 -16.67
C SER A 67 -2.42 -17.19 -16.03
N LEU A 68 -3.45 -16.57 -16.64
CA LEU A 68 -4.08 -15.36 -16.11
C LEU A 68 -4.69 -15.60 -14.73
N ALA A 69 -5.39 -16.72 -14.54
CA ALA A 69 -5.99 -17.08 -13.26
C ALA A 69 -4.91 -17.24 -12.17
N VAL A 70 -3.80 -17.93 -12.50
CA VAL A 70 -2.67 -18.12 -11.59
C VAL A 70 -2.02 -16.78 -11.22
N TYR A 71 -1.69 -15.94 -12.21
CA TYR A 71 -1.09 -14.62 -11.94
C TYR A 71 -2.02 -13.70 -11.16
N SER A 72 -3.32 -13.72 -11.47
CA SER A 72 -4.32 -12.95 -10.73
C SER A 72 -4.40 -13.40 -9.27
N ALA A 73 -4.50 -14.70 -9.02
CA ALA A 73 -4.54 -15.26 -7.67
C ALA A 73 -3.25 -14.94 -6.88
N LEU A 74 -2.08 -15.08 -7.49
CA LEU A 74 -0.80 -14.73 -6.89
C LEU A 74 -0.73 -13.23 -6.55
N SER A 75 -1.16 -12.38 -7.47
CA SER A 75 -1.20 -10.92 -7.27
C SER A 75 -2.10 -10.54 -6.10
N VAL A 76 -3.32 -11.09 -6.04
CA VAL A 76 -4.25 -10.85 -4.93
C VAL A 76 -3.69 -11.35 -3.60
N ALA A 77 -3.12 -12.56 -3.58
CA ALA A 77 -2.50 -13.13 -2.39
C ALA A 77 -1.33 -12.26 -1.87
N LEU A 78 -0.48 -11.79 -2.79
CA LEU A 78 0.66 -10.95 -2.46
C LEU A 78 0.22 -9.56 -1.97
N ALA A 79 -0.77 -8.96 -2.62
CA ALA A 79 -1.37 -7.69 -2.20
C ALA A 79 -1.99 -7.82 -0.81
N TRP A 80 -2.73 -8.89 -0.54
CA TRP A 80 -3.34 -9.14 0.77
C TRP A 80 -2.28 -9.33 1.86
N TRP A 81 -1.23 -10.10 1.58
CA TRP A 81 -0.11 -10.30 2.49
C TRP A 81 0.64 -8.99 2.78
N MET A 82 0.94 -8.20 1.75
CA MET A 82 1.58 -6.89 1.90
C MET A 82 0.71 -5.91 2.69
N ALA A 83 -0.57 -5.81 2.36
CA ALA A 83 -1.51 -4.95 3.07
C ALA A 83 -1.57 -5.31 4.57
N GLY A 84 -1.67 -6.60 4.90
CA GLY A 84 -1.62 -7.07 6.28
C GLY A 84 -0.29 -6.72 6.97
N ARG A 85 0.84 -6.86 6.28
CA ARG A 85 2.18 -6.55 6.81
C ARG A 85 2.37 -5.06 7.10
N VAL A 86 1.86 -4.19 6.23
CA VAL A 86 1.98 -2.72 6.30
C VAL A 86 1.01 -2.12 7.31
N LEU A 87 -0.21 -2.66 7.45
CA LEU A 87 -1.20 -2.15 8.42
C LEU A 87 -0.99 -2.69 9.85
N ARG A 88 -0.30 -3.82 10.03
CA ARG A 88 -0.06 -4.41 11.35
C ARG A 88 0.56 -3.45 12.39
N PRO A 89 1.57 -2.61 12.07
CA PRO A 89 2.15 -1.68 13.03
C PRO A 89 1.18 -0.59 13.48
N VAL A 90 0.24 -0.17 12.61
CA VAL A 90 -0.79 0.82 12.97
C VAL A 90 -1.64 0.31 14.12
N GLY A 91 -2.09 -0.95 14.06
CA GLY A 91 -2.84 -1.57 15.15
C GLY A 91 -2.07 -1.59 16.48
N VAL A 92 -0.75 -1.82 16.43
CA VAL A 92 0.12 -1.79 17.63
C VAL A 92 0.21 -0.38 18.20
N ILE A 93 0.42 0.63 17.36
CA ILE A 93 0.46 2.04 17.76
C ILE A 93 -0.88 2.43 18.41
N THR A 94 -2.00 2.16 17.75
CA THR A 94 -3.34 2.54 18.27
C THR A 94 -3.68 1.80 19.56
N ALA A 95 -3.27 0.54 19.70
CA ALA A 95 -3.51 -0.22 20.93
C ALA A 95 -2.69 0.32 22.10
N ARG A 96 -1.42 0.70 21.88
CA ARG A 96 -0.58 1.34 22.91
C ARG A 96 -1.11 2.73 23.25
N ALA A 97 -1.42 3.55 22.26
CA ALA A 97 -2.00 4.88 22.46
C ALA A 97 -3.32 4.83 23.25
N ARG A 98 -4.19 3.83 23.02
CA ARG A 98 -5.42 3.63 23.82
C ARG A 98 -5.16 3.22 25.27
N ARG A 99 -4.03 2.58 25.56
CA ARG A 99 -3.64 2.18 26.92
C ARG A 99 -2.96 3.31 27.69
N LEU A 100 -2.36 4.27 26.98
CA LEU A 100 -1.82 5.46 27.60
C LEU A 100 -2.97 6.34 28.13
N SER A 101 -3.06 6.43 29.45
CA SER A 101 -3.96 7.33 30.18
C SER A 101 -3.13 8.25 31.09
N GLY A 102 -3.78 9.26 31.69
CA GLY A 102 -3.17 10.28 32.55
C GLY A 102 -2.28 9.75 33.69
N SER A 103 -2.44 8.48 34.10
CA SER A 103 -1.61 7.81 35.11
C SER A 103 -0.36 7.11 34.55
N ASN A 104 -0.34 6.78 33.26
CA ASN A 104 0.66 5.88 32.64
C ASN A 104 1.43 6.54 31.49
N LEU A 105 1.53 7.88 31.49
CA LEU A 105 2.29 8.60 30.46
C LEU A 105 3.78 8.23 30.40
N HIS A 106 4.34 7.51 31.37
CA HIS A 106 5.71 6.99 31.28
C HIS A 106 5.86 5.84 30.27
N GLU A 107 4.77 5.19 29.90
CA GLU A 107 4.80 4.17 28.86
C GLU A 107 5.00 4.85 27.49
N ARG A 108 5.82 4.24 26.62
CA ARG A 108 6.14 4.76 25.28
C ARG A 108 5.62 3.78 24.23
N ILE A 109 5.30 4.29 23.05
CA ILE A 109 4.92 3.44 21.92
C ILE A 109 6.10 2.58 21.51
N ALA A 110 7.34 3.09 21.51
CA ALA A 110 8.58 2.31 21.34
C ALA A 110 8.45 1.21 20.28
N LEU A 111 8.02 1.60 19.07
CA LEU A 111 7.68 0.66 18.01
C LEU A 111 8.94 -0.08 17.53
N LYS A 112 9.00 -1.39 17.79
CA LYS A 112 10.02 -2.28 17.22
C LYS A 112 9.66 -2.62 15.77
N ALA A 113 9.86 -1.66 14.87
CA ALA A 113 9.69 -1.82 13.42
C ALA A 113 10.97 -1.40 12.67
N PRO A 114 11.20 -1.91 11.44
CA PRO A 114 12.24 -1.38 10.57
C PRO A 114 12.07 0.14 10.36
N PRO A 115 13.17 0.87 10.05
CA PRO A 115 13.08 2.29 9.73
C PRO A 115 12.11 2.53 8.56
N GLY A 116 11.23 3.52 8.72
CA GLY A 116 10.19 3.89 7.77
C GLY A 116 9.15 4.82 8.39
N GLU A 117 8.22 5.31 7.57
CA GLU A 117 7.22 6.33 7.93
C GLU A 117 6.44 6.02 9.22
N LEU A 118 6.04 4.77 9.43
CA LEU A 118 5.29 4.37 10.63
C LEU A 118 6.15 4.40 11.89
N LYS A 119 7.46 4.15 11.77
CA LYS A 119 8.39 4.28 12.89
C LYS A 119 8.59 5.76 13.23
N GLU A 120 8.77 6.61 12.22
CA GLU A 120 8.91 8.06 12.41
C GLU A 120 7.66 8.67 13.06
N LEU A 121 6.47 8.23 12.66
CA LEU A 121 5.22 8.62 13.30
C LEU A 121 5.17 8.20 14.78
N ALA A 122 5.58 6.96 15.09
CA ALA A 122 5.63 6.48 16.47
C ALA A 122 6.61 7.29 17.32
N ASP A 123 7.80 7.57 16.78
CA ASP A 123 8.84 8.36 17.44
C ASP A 123 8.37 9.82 17.66
N THR A 124 7.64 10.41 16.69
CA THR A 124 7.01 11.74 16.83
C THR A 124 5.97 11.77 17.94
N PHE A 125 5.14 10.73 18.05
CA PHE A 125 4.13 10.62 19.09
C PHE A 125 4.75 10.47 20.49
N ASP A 126 5.83 9.68 20.59
CA ASP A 126 6.61 9.58 21.83
C ASP A 126 7.20 10.94 22.24
N GLY A 127 7.66 11.76 21.29
CA GLY A 127 8.10 13.14 21.57
C GLY A 127 6.97 14.07 22.05
N MET A 128 5.74 13.92 21.54
CA MET A 128 4.58 14.67 22.06
C MET A 128 4.23 14.26 23.49
N LEU A 129 4.31 12.96 23.81
CA LEU A 129 4.10 12.44 25.15
C LEU A 129 5.11 13.01 26.15
N ASP A 130 6.38 13.13 25.76
CA ASP A 130 7.41 13.74 26.60
C ASP A 130 7.06 15.19 26.97
N ARG A 131 6.60 15.97 26.00
CA ARG A 131 6.18 17.37 26.24
C ARG A 131 5.00 17.45 27.21
N ILE A 132 4.00 16.58 27.07
CA ILE A 132 2.85 16.53 27.98
C ILE A 132 3.30 16.21 29.41
N GLN A 133 4.19 15.23 29.59
CA GLN A 133 4.74 14.89 30.91
C GLN A 133 5.46 16.07 31.55
N GLN A 134 6.27 16.79 30.79
CA GLN A 134 6.97 17.98 31.29
C GLN A 134 6.00 19.07 31.73
N LEU A 135 4.93 19.33 30.96
CA LEU A 135 3.91 20.32 31.30
C LEU A 135 3.12 19.94 32.56
N VAL A 136 2.72 18.67 32.69
CA VAL A 136 2.02 18.17 33.88
C VAL A 136 2.91 18.27 35.12
N ALA A 137 4.18 17.86 35.01
CA ALA A 137 5.14 17.93 36.11
C ALA A 137 5.44 19.38 36.53
N ALA A 138 5.48 20.32 35.59
CA ALA A 138 5.62 21.74 35.88
C ALA A 138 4.40 22.28 36.63
N ARG A 139 3.19 21.95 36.18
CA ARG A 139 1.93 22.36 36.82
C ARG A 139 1.82 21.85 38.25
N GLN A 140 2.18 20.59 38.50
CA GLN A 140 2.16 20.00 39.84
C GLN A 140 3.14 20.70 40.78
N ARG A 141 4.37 20.95 40.32
CA ARG A 141 5.38 21.69 41.11
C ARG A 141 4.93 23.12 41.43
N PHE A 142 4.34 23.81 40.45
CA PHE A 142 3.81 25.16 40.67
C PHE A 142 2.67 25.17 41.68
N ALA A 143 1.70 24.24 41.56
CA ALA A 143 0.60 24.12 42.51
C ALA A 143 1.09 23.80 43.92
N ALA A 144 2.07 22.90 44.05
CA ALA A 144 2.67 22.55 45.33
C ALA A 144 3.38 23.75 45.98
N ASN A 145 4.20 24.49 45.22
CA ASN A 145 4.86 25.69 45.71
C ASN A 145 3.85 26.78 46.09
N ALA A 146 2.86 27.07 45.23
CA ALA A 146 1.84 28.08 45.51
C ALA A 146 1.05 27.76 46.79
N ALA A 147 0.70 26.49 47.01
CA ALA A 147 0.03 26.07 48.25
C ALA A 147 0.89 26.31 49.49
N HIS A 148 2.21 26.16 49.40
CA HIS A 148 3.13 26.44 50.49
C HIS A 148 3.31 27.95 50.71
N GLU A 149 3.48 28.72 49.64
CA GLU A 149 3.66 30.16 49.71
C GLU A 149 2.41 30.91 50.15
N LEU A 150 1.20 30.35 49.96
CA LEU A 150 -0.05 30.95 50.43
C LEU A 150 -0.40 30.59 51.87
N ARG A 151 0.05 29.44 52.36
CA ARG A 151 -0.21 29.01 53.75
C ARG A 151 0.43 29.95 54.76
N THR A 152 1.65 30.43 54.48
CA THR A 152 2.40 31.36 55.33
C THR A 152 1.71 32.74 55.48
N PRO A 153 1.36 33.47 54.41
CA PRO A 153 0.69 34.77 54.52
C PRO A 153 -0.73 34.65 55.08
N LEU A 154 -1.47 33.56 54.82
CA LEU A 154 -2.76 33.31 55.46
C LEU A 154 -2.64 33.14 56.97
N ALA A 155 -1.60 32.46 57.44
CA ALA A 155 -1.33 32.34 58.88
C ALA A 155 -1.01 33.70 59.50
N VAL A 156 -0.25 34.56 58.80
CA VAL A 156 0.06 35.93 59.26
C VAL A 156 -1.19 36.82 59.30
N GLN A 157 -2.03 36.80 58.26
CA GLN A 157 -3.28 37.56 58.24
C GLN A 157 -4.25 37.10 59.35
N ARG A 158 -4.30 35.80 59.61
CA ARG A 158 -5.11 35.24 60.70
C ARG A 158 -4.59 35.66 62.07
N ALA A 159 -3.28 35.59 62.29
CA ALA A 159 -2.66 36.05 63.53
C ALA A 159 -2.91 37.55 63.77
N ALA A 160 -2.82 38.39 62.73
CA ALA A 160 -3.13 39.81 62.82
C ALA A 160 -4.61 40.08 63.16
N ALA A 161 -5.53 39.31 62.58
CA ALA A 161 -6.96 39.41 62.91
C ALA A 161 -7.27 38.93 64.34
N GLU A 162 -6.60 37.87 64.82
CA GLU A 162 -6.73 37.38 66.20
C GLU A 162 -6.22 38.40 67.23
N ILE A 163 -5.11 39.10 66.94
CA ILE A 163 -4.62 40.20 67.79
C ILE A 163 -5.62 41.36 67.83
N GLY A 164 -6.15 41.78 66.68
CA GLY A 164 -7.11 42.89 66.63
C GLY A 164 -8.44 42.59 67.34
N LEU A 165 -8.85 41.32 67.41
CA LEU A 165 -10.01 40.87 68.21
C LEU A 165 -9.70 40.74 69.70
N ALA A 166 -8.45 40.41 70.06
CA ALA A 166 -8.02 40.28 71.45
C ALA A 166 -7.76 41.64 72.14
N ASP A 167 -7.49 42.69 71.37
CA ASP A 167 -7.26 44.07 71.86
C ASP A 167 -8.55 44.85 72.16
N ASP A 168 -9.75 44.23 72.15
CA ASP A 168 -11.00 44.86 72.62
C ASP A 168 -11.00 44.90 74.16
N PRO A 169 -10.76 46.06 74.81
CA PRO A 169 -10.60 46.11 76.24
C PRO A 169 -11.96 45.93 76.93
N PRO A 170 -12.06 45.11 78.01
CA PRO A 170 -13.29 45.00 78.77
C PRO A 170 -13.72 46.38 79.31
N PRO A 171 -15.02 46.72 79.27
CA PRO A 171 -15.51 48.08 79.52
C PRO A 171 -15.29 48.62 80.96
N GLU A 172 -14.70 47.85 81.87
CA GLU A 172 -14.42 48.29 83.24
C GLU A 172 -13.11 49.09 83.42
N LYS A 173 -12.19 49.08 82.44
CA LYS A 173 -10.84 49.67 82.62
C LYS A 173 -10.65 51.11 82.12
N VAL A 174 -11.65 51.74 81.52
CA VAL A 174 -11.53 53.11 80.97
C VAL A 174 -12.05 54.21 81.91
N ALA A 175 -12.53 53.85 83.10
CA ALA A 175 -13.22 54.78 84.01
C ALA A 175 -12.30 55.72 84.82
N TRP A 176 -10.98 55.53 84.80
CA TRP A 176 -10.06 56.28 85.68
C TRP A 176 -9.23 57.37 84.98
N ILE A 177 -9.44 57.60 83.67
CA ILE A 177 -8.77 58.66 82.92
C ILE A 177 -9.80 59.70 82.49
N ARG A 178 -10.30 60.47 83.48
CA ARG A 178 -10.90 61.80 83.29
C ARG A 178 -10.59 62.64 84.51
#